data_AF-A0A6J8DJ23-F1
#
_entry.id   AF-A0A6J8DJ23-F1
#
_cell.length_a   1.000
_cell.length_b   1.000
_cell.length_c   1.000
_cell.angle_alpha   90.00
_cell.angle_beta   90.00
_cell.angle_gamma   90.00
#
_symmetry.space_group_name_H-M   'P 1'
#
loop_
_entity.id
_entity.type
_entity.pdbx_description
1 polymer ?
#
loop_
_entity_poly.entity_id
_entity_poly.type
_entity_poly.pdbx_seq_one_letter_code
_entity_poly.pdbx_strand_id
1 'polypeptide(L)'
;MFCCTKCCIEEHKNCKELTDIKDVISSIKSSNSMLEIDNSLRELNEILKRIQKNRAGNLTSLKLNRQKIEREIQIARHTMNEHFNRLETELLKELQTIENAKEKKISKILASVERKEKEIDELQISLVIIKQHASDLQTFLVSKQIENELMDTDSLLQSMQYNNELSDVIICLKTDDLIKRVNGNISRFGEIVVQTSQSYMSLVREKMQQTQAKVAVVTKGNNDHQYETIKNKEDKIE
;
A
#
# COMPACT_ATOMS: atom_id res chain seq x y z
N MET A 1 -46.75 -39.99 -21.97
CA MET A 1 -47.26 -39.54 -23.28
C MET A 1 -48.77 -39.45 -23.16
N PHE A 2 -49.38 -38.29 -23.40
CA PHE A 2 -50.85 -38.17 -23.38
C PHE A 2 -51.38 -38.45 -24.78
N CYS A 3 -52.38 -39.31 -24.87
CA CYS A 3 -52.89 -39.79 -26.16
C CYS A 3 -54.40 -39.58 -26.23
N CYS A 4 -54.92 -39.17 -27.38
CA CYS A 4 -56.36 -39.03 -27.58
C CYS A 4 -56.99 -40.39 -27.89
N THR A 5 -58.30 -40.52 -27.69
CA THR A 5 -59.03 -41.78 -27.89
C THR A 5 -58.81 -42.40 -29.27
N LYS A 6 -58.68 -41.56 -30.30
CA LYS A 6 -58.43 -42.02 -31.68
C LYS A 6 -57.06 -42.70 -31.82
N CYS A 7 -56.00 -42.05 -31.33
CA CYS A 7 -54.64 -42.61 -31.35
C CYS A 7 -54.51 -43.86 -30.46
N CYS A 8 -55.24 -43.94 -29.34
CA CYS A 8 -55.30 -45.16 -28.52
C CYS A 8 -55.83 -46.38 -29.30
N ILE A 9 -56.81 -46.16 -30.18
CA ILE A 9 -57.46 -47.22 -30.96
C ILE A 9 -56.66 -47.57 -32.23
N GLU A 10 -56.03 -46.57 -32.86
CA GLU A 10 -55.36 -46.73 -34.15
C GLU A 10 -53.89 -47.13 -34.00
N GLU A 11 -53.14 -46.48 -33.11
CA GLU A 11 -51.68 -46.61 -33.02
C GLU A 11 -51.22 -47.38 -31.78
N HIS A 12 -51.96 -47.27 -30.66
CA HIS A 12 -51.60 -47.91 -29.39
C HIS A 12 -52.51 -49.09 -29.03
N LYS A 13 -53.17 -49.71 -30.01
CA LYS A 13 -54.15 -50.79 -29.82
C LYS A 13 -53.63 -51.99 -29.01
N ASN A 14 -52.32 -52.24 -29.06
CA ASN A 14 -51.65 -53.34 -28.38
C ASN A 14 -50.82 -52.89 -27.15
N CYS A 15 -50.87 -51.61 -26.76
CA CYS A 15 -50.21 -51.13 -25.55
C CYS A 15 -50.94 -51.68 -24.32
N LYS A 16 -50.24 -52.47 -23.49
CA LYS A 16 -50.80 -53.08 -22.28
C LYS A 16 -50.90 -52.13 -21.08
N GLU A 17 -50.35 -50.93 -21.21
CA GLU A 17 -50.23 -49.93 -20.13
C GLU A 17 -51.06 -48.66 -20.44
N LEU A 18 -52.29 -48.84 -20.95
CA LEU A 18 -53.23 -47.74 -21.13
C LEU A 18 -54.00 -47.52 -19.83
N THR A 19 -53.71 -46.42 -19.15
CA THR A 19 -54.36 -46.03 -17.88
C THR A 19 -55.22 -44.79 -18.10
N ASP A 20 -56.45 -44.77 -17.55
CA ASP A 20 -57.31 -43.58 -17.62
C ASP A 20 -56.60 -42.40 -16.92
N ILE A 21 -56.64 -41.23 -17.56
CA ILE A 21 -56.11 -39.99 -17.01
C ILE A 21 -56.71 -39.69 -15.63
N LYS A 22 -57.99 -40.01 -15.38
CA LYS A 22 -58.63 -39.84 -14.07
C LYS A 22 -58.00 -40.71 -13.00
N ASP A 23 -57.61 -41.95 -13.32
CA ASP A 23 -56.95 -42.87 -12.39
C ASP A 23 -55.50 -42.47 -12.15
N VAL A 24 -54.80 -42.02 -13.19
CA VAL A 24 -53.44 -41.44 -13.07
C VAL A 24 -53.48 -40.17 -12.20
N ILE A 25 -54.42 -39.26 -12.45
CA ILE A 25 -54.59 -38.04 -11.64
C ILE A 25 -54.96 -38.39 -10.21
N SER A 26 -55.85 -39.36 -9.98
CA SER A 26 -56.23 -39.79 -8.64
C SER A 26 -55.06 -40.43 -7.91
N SER A 27 -54.27 -41.27 -8.60
CA SER A 27 -53.03 -41.85 -8.09
C SER A 27 -52.02 -40.77 -7.70
N ILE A 28 -51.75 -39.79 -8.58
CA ILE A 28 -50.85 -38.66 -8.29
C ILE A 28 -51.36 -37.84 -7.09
N LYS A 29 -52.66 -37.53 -7.04
CA LYS A 29 -53.28 -36.78 -5.93
C LYS A 29 -53.27 -37.55 -4.61
N SER A 30 -53.35 -38.87 -4.66
CA SER A 30 -53.24 -39.76 -3.49
C SER A 30 -51.79 -40.10 -3.11
N SER A 31 -50.84 -39.86 -4.03
CA SER A 31 -49.43 -40.12 -3.80
C SER A 31 -48.80 -39.00 -2.96
N ASN A 32 -47.82 -39.37 -2.13
CA ASN A 32 -47.03 -38.39 -1.37
C ASN A 32 -46.16 -37.48 -2.27
N SER A 33 -46.06 -37.77 -3.57
CA SER A 33 -45.22 -37.04 -4.53
C SER A 33 -45.57 -35.55 -4.61
N MET A 34 -46.85 -35.18 -4.56
CA MET A 34 -47.25 -33.76 -4.57
C MET A 34 -46.85 -33.04 -3.28
N LEU A 35 -46.91 -33.73 -2.13
CA LEU A 35 -46.46 -33.21 -0.83
C LEU A 35 -44.94 -33.06 -0.79
N GLU A 36 -44.19 -34.02 -1.34
CA GLU A 36 -42.72 -33.97 -1.43
C GLU A 36 -42.23 -32.82 -2.34
N ILE A 37 -42.91 -32.60 -3.47
CA ILE A 37 -42.64 -31.46 -4.35
C ILE A 37 -42.94 -30.14 -3.63
N ASP A 38 -44.08 -30.02 -2.95
CA ASP A 38 -44.42 -28.81 -2.18
C ASP A 38 -43.41 -28.53 -1.07
N ASN A 39 -42.99 -29.55 -0.32
CA ASN A 39 -41.94 -29.43 0.70
C ASN A 39 -40.60 -28.98 0.10
N SER A 40 -40.20 -29.57 -1.04
CA SER A 40 -38.97 -29.18 -1.74
C SER A 40 -39.01 -27.73 -2.24
N LEU A 41 -40.17 -27.28 -2.73
CA LEU A 41 -40.39 -25.89 -3.15
C LEU A 41 -40.33 -24.92 -1.96
N ARG A 42 -40.87 -25.30 -0.80
CA ARG A 42 -40.78 -24.51 0.44
C ARG A 42 -39.33 -24.38 0.91
N GLU A 43 -38.58 -25.48 0.96
CA GLU A 43 -37.17 -25.49 1.34
C GLU A 43 -36.34 -24.58 0.41
N LEU A 44 -36.55 -24.70 -0.91
CA LEU A 44 -35.90 -23.83 -1.90
C LEU A 44 -36.23 -22.36 -1.67
N ASN A 45 -37.49 -22.03 -1.38
CA ASN A 45 -37.90 -20.65 -1.12
C ASN A 45 -37.22 -20.09 0.14
N GLU A 46 -37.11 -20.87 1.21
CA GLU A 46 -36.36 -20.47 2.41
C GLU A 46 -34.88 -20.22 2.13
N ILE A 47 -34.28 -21.09 1.32
CA ILE A 47 -32.89 -20.96 0.92
C ILE A 47 -32.68 -19.68 0.10
N LEU A 48 -33.56 -19.40 -0.87
CA LEU A 48 -33.51 -18.16 -1.66
C LEU A 48 -33.63 -16.92 -0.77
N LYS A 49 -34.53 -16.93 0.23
CA LYS A 49 -34.64 -15.84 1.22
C LYS A 49 -33.35 -15.65 2.03
N ARG A 50 -32.70 -16.74 2.45
CA ARG A 50 -31.41 -16.69 3.16
C ARG A 50 -30.31 -16.10 2.28
N ILE A 51 -30.24 -16.51 1.00
CA ILE A 51 -29.28 -15.94 0.03
C ILE A 51 -29.52 -14.45 -0.15
N GLN A 52 -30.77 -14.03 -0.37
CA GLN A 52 -31.12 -12.62 -0.53
C GLN A 52 -30.68 -11.79 0.69
N LYS A 53 -30.96 -12.27 1.90
CA LYS A 53 -30.53 -11.61 3.15
C LYS A 53 -29.00 -11.52 3.26
N ASN A 54 -28.29 -12.62 2.96
CA ASN A 54 -26.83 -12.64 2.98
C ASN A 54 -26.23 -11.67 1.95
N ARG A 55 -26.73 -11.67 0.72
CA ARG A 55 -26.25 -10.78 -0.35
C ARG A 55 -26.52 -9.31 -0.04
N ALA A 56 -27.70 -8.99 0.50
CA ALA A 56 -28.00 -7.64 0.96
C ALA A 56 -27.04 -7.21 2.09
N GLY A 57 -26.77 -8.10 3.06
CA GLY A 57 -25.78 -7.85 4.11
C GLY A 57 -24.37 -7.61 3.56
N ASN A 58 -23.91 -8.43 2.62
CA ASN A 58 -22.60 -8.30 1.99
C ASN A 58 -22.47 -6.99 1.21
N LEU A 59 -23.52 -6.56 0.50
CA LEU A 59 -23.52 -5.27 -0.20
C LEU A 59 -23.35 -4.09 0.77
N THR A 60 -24.04 -4.12 1.90
CA THR A 60 -23.88 -3.10 2.94
C THR A 60 -22.48 -3.15 3.55
N SER A 61 -21.97 -4.34 3.89
CA SER A 61 -20.63 -4.52 4.43
C SER A 61 -19.54 -4.05 3.45
N LEU A 62 -19.67 -4.34 2.16
CA LEU A 62 -18.75 -3.86 1.12
C LEU A 62 -18.68 -2.32 1.08
N LYS A 63 -19.84 -1.64 1.16
CA LYS A 63 -19.88 -0.17 1.19
C LYS A 63 -19.18 0.39 2.44
N LEU A 64 -19.41 -0.22 3.60
CA LEU A 64 -18.77 0.18 4.86
C LEU A 64 -17.26 -0.07 4.84
N ASN A 65 -16.83 -1.23 4.34
CA ASN A 65 -15.42 -1.58 4.22
C ASN A 65 -14.70 -0.63 3.26
N ARG A 66 -15.31 -0.28 2.12
CA ARG A 66 -14.77 0.74 1.20
C ARG A 66 -14.55 2.07 1.94
N GLN A 67 -15.57 2.57 2.63
CA GLN A 67 -15.47 3.84 3.38
C GLN A 67 -14.44 3.79 4.51
N LYS A 68 -14.22 2.61 5.10
CA LYS A 68 -13.18 2.40 6.12
C LYS A 68 -11.78 2.46 5.49
N ILE A 69 -11.56 1.71 4.41
CA ILE A 69 -10.29 1.70 3.67
C ILE A 69 -9.96 3.11 3.15
N GLU A 70 -10.93 3.85 2.60
CA GLU A 70 -10.74 5.23 2.14
C GLU A 70 -10.26 6.15 3.27
N ARG A 71 -10.84 6.04 4.47
CA ARG A 71 -10.41 6.82 5.64
C ARG A 71 -9.02 6.41 6.11
N GLU A 72 -8.72 5.12 6.16
CA GLU A 72 -7.39 4.61 6.55
C GLU A 72 -6.30 5.10 5.58
N ILE A 73 -6.56 5.09 4.28
CA ILE A 73 -5.65 5.64 3.26
C ILE A 73 -5.43 7.15 3.47
N GLN A 74 -6.50 7.90 3.75
CA GLN A 74 -6.40 9.34 4.01
C GLN A 74 -5.57 9.65 5.26
N ILE A 75 -5.79 8.91 6.35
CA ILE A 75 -5.01 9.04 7.60
C ILE A 75 -3.55 8.72 7.33
N ALA A 76 -3.25 7.58 6.69
CA ALA A 76 -1.89 7.18 6.37
C ALA A 76 -1.17 8.24 5.54
N ARG A 77 -1.83 8.78 4.50
CA ARG A 77 -1.29 9.87 3.67
C ARG A 77 -0.99 11.12 4.51
N HIS A 78 -1.91 11.51 5.38
CA HIS A 78 -1.74 12.69 6.22
C HIS A 78 -0.53 12.51 7.15
N THR A 79 -0.45 11.39 7.87
CA THR A 79 0.65 11.07 8.77
C THR A 79 2.00 11.00 8.04
N MET A 80 2.06 10.38 6.85
CA MET A 80 3.29 10.38 6.05
C MET A 80 3.73 11.80 5.68
N ASN A 81 2.79 12.65 5.24
CA ASN A 81 3.10 14.04 4.91
C ASN A 81 3.57 14.83 6.14
N GLU A 82 2.97 14.63 7.32
CA GLU A 82 3.44 15.26 8.55
C GLU A 82 4.87 14.85 8.90
N HIS A 83 5.21 13.57 8.77
CA HIS A 83 6.58 13.09 8.97
C HIS A 83 7.56 13.70 7.97
N PHE A 84 7.20 13.80 6.69
CA PHE A 84 8.05 14.43 5.68
C PHE A 84 8.26 15.93 5.95
N ASN A 85 7.19 16.66 6.28
CA ASN A 85 7.28 18.08 6.62
C ASN A 85 8.15 18.32 7.85
N ARG A 86 8.02 17.45 8.87
CA ARG A 86 8.85 17.51 10.07
C ARG A 86 10.33 17.26 9.75
N LEU A 87 10.63 16.24 8.95
CA LEU A 87 11.98 15.93 8.51
C LEU A 87 12.59 17.10 7.72
N GLU A 88 11.84 17.67 6.78
CA GLU A 88 12.27 18.85 6.02
C GLU A 88 12.59 20.02 6.96
N THR A 89 11.70 20.32 7.90
CA THR A 89 11.89 21.41 8.86
C THR A 89 13.12 21.19 9.74
N GLU A 90 13.34 19.96 10.22
CA GLU A 90 14.51 19.61 11.03
C GLU A 90 15.81 19.76 10.23
N LEU A 91 15.85 19.27 8.99
CA LEU A 91 17.01 19.38 8.10
C LEU A 91 17.32 20.84 7.73
N LEU A 92 16.31 21.64 7.42
CA LEU A 92 16.49 23.07 7.12
C LEU A 92 17.01 23.84 8.34
N LYS A 93 16.53 23.50 9.54
CA LYS A 93 17.01 24.11 10.78
C LYS A 93 18.46 23.72 11.07
N GLU A 94 18.83 22.47 10.84
CA GLU A 94 20.22 22.02 10.96
C GLU A 94 21.14 22.73 9.96
N LEU A 95 20.70 22.82 8.69
CA LEU A 95 21.41 23.56 7.64
C LEU A 95 21.65 25.02 8.05
N GLN A 96 20.61 25.72 8.51
CA GLN A 96 20.72 27.10 8.97
C GLN A 96 21.70 27.23 10.15
N THR A 97 21.71 26.26 11.06
CA THR A 97 22.62 26.26 12.21
C THR A 97 24.07 26.12 11.77
N ILE A 98 24.34 25.21 10.83
CA ILE A 98 25.67 24.99 10.24
C ILE A 98 26.12 26.23 9.47
N GLU A 99 25.24 26.78 8.62
CA GLU A 99 25.49 27.99 7.84
C GLU A 99 25.86 29.16 8.74
N ASN A 100 25.03 29.49 9.74
CA ASN A 100 25.29 30.58 10.67
C ASN A 100 26.62 30.40 11.44
N ALA A 101 26.97 29.16 11.80
CA ALA A 101 28.22 28.86 12.48
C ALA A 101 29.44 29.05 11.56
N LYS A 102 29.31 28.68 10.28
CA LYS A 102 30.36 28.87 9.28
C LYS A 102 30.50 30.34 8.89
N GLU A 103 29.40 31.03 8.64
CA GLU A 103 29.35 32.46 8.35
C GLU A 103 30.06 33.26 9.44
N LYS A 104 29.74 33.03 10.72
CA LYS A 104 30.42 33.71 11.84
C LYS A 104 31.93 33.50 11.84
N LYS A 105 32.41 32.29 11.51
CA LYS A 105 33.85 32.01 11.44
C LYS A 105 34.49 32.72 10.25
N ILE A 106 33.89 32.63 9.07
CA ILE A 106 34.35 33.28 7.84
C ILE A 106 34.42 34.79 8.03
N SER A 107 33.36 35.42 8.55
CA SER A 107 33.32 36.86 8.80
C SER A 107 34.38 37.32 9.81
N LYS A 108 34.70 36.50 10.82
CA LYS A 108 35.78 36.81 11.76
C LYS A 108 37.16 36.77 11.09
N ILE A 109 37.41 35.78 10.24
CA ILE A 109 38.66 35.65 9.49
C ILE A 109 38.79 36.81 8.51
N LEU A 110 37.73 37.11 7.75
CA LEU A 110 37.68 38.22 6.79
C LEU A 110 38.01 39.55 7.48
N ALA A 111 37.36 39.86 8.60
CA ALA A 111 37.64 41.09 9.35
C ALA A 111 39.08 41.15 9.89
N SER A 112 39.69 40.01 10.21
CA SER A 112 41.10 39.95 10.64
C SER A 112 42.06 40.21 9.48
N VAL A 113 41.76 39.64 8.31
CA VAL A 113 42.56 39.82 7.09
C VAL A 113 42.46 41.27 6.59
N GLU A 114 41.25 41.84 6.52
CA GLU A 114 41.04 43.24 6.11
C GLU A 114 41.75 44.24 7.04
N ARG A 115 41.83 43.94 8.34
CA ARG A 115 42.58 44.78 9.28
C ARG A 115 44.07 44.73 8.98
N LYS A 116 44.61 43.53 8.77
CA LYS A 116 46.03 43.34 8.47
C LYS A 116 46.41 43.92 7.11
N GLU A 117 45.53 43.84 6.12
CA GLU A 117 45.70 44.51 4.82
C GLU A 117 45.87 46.03 5.00
N LYS A 118 44.98 46.68 5.77
CA LYS A 118 45.09 48.12 6.05
C LYS A 118 46.38 48.50 6.80
N GLU A 119 46.77 47.71 7.80
CA GLU A 119 48.03 47.91 8.51
C GLU A 119 49.23 47.84 7.55
N ILE A 120 49.23 46.89 6.61
CA ILE A 120 50.26 46.79 5.57
C ILE A 120 50.24 48.00 4.63
N ASP A 121 49.08 48.46 4.17
CA ASP A 121 48.95 49.64 3.31
C ASP A 121 49.53 50.90 3.99
N GLU A 122 49.25 51.11 5.27
CA GLU A 122 49.79 52.21 6.06
C GLU A 122 51.33 52.14 6.18
N LEU A 123 51.88 50.94 6.40
CA LEU A 123 53.32 50.71 6.42
C LEU A 123 53.96 50.95 5.06
N GLN A 124 53.32 50.56 3.96
CA GLN A 124 53.80 50.83 2.61
C GLN A 124 53.84 52.33 2.30
N ILE A 125 52.79 53.07 2.66
CA ILE A 125 52.76 54.54 2.52
C ILE A 125 53.89 55.17 3.34
N SER A 126 54.07 54.71 4.58
CA SER A 126 55.14 55.19 5.45
C SER A 126 56.50 54.93 4.81
N LEU A 127 56.77 53.70 4.34
CA LEU A 127 58.02 53.33 3.65
C LEU A 127 58.38 54.30 2.52
N VAL A 128 57.40 54.69 1.69
CA VAL A 128 57.60 55.63 0.57
C VAL A 128 58.02 57.01 1.07
N ILE A 129 57.36 57.53 2.12
CA ILE A 129 57.65 58.87 2.68
C ILE A 129 59.05 58.92 3.27
N ILE A 130 59.42 57.92 4.07
CA ILE A 130 60.69 57.91 4.82
C ILE A 130 61.86 57.78 3.84
N LYS A 131 61.69 56.96 2.79
CA LYS A 131 62.68 56.79 1.71
C LYS A 131 63.02 58.09 0.99
N GLN A 132 62.08 59.04 0.90
CA GLN A 132 62.27 60.30 0.16
C GLN A 132 62.75 61.46 1.04
N HIS A 133 62.38 61.47 2.33
CA HIS A 133 62.43 62.69 3.13
C HIS A 133 63.01 62.55 4.54
N ALA A 134 63.38 61.35 4.99
CA ALA A 134 63.80 61.13 6.38
C ALA A 134 65.31 60.99 6.55
N SER A 135 65.77 61.16 7.79
CA SER A 135 67.16 60.89 8.17
C SER A 135 67.48 59.40 8.18
N ASP A 136 68.75 59.04 8.11
CA ASP A 136 69.22 57.66 8.17
C ASP A 136 68.72 56.92 9.43
N LEU A 137 68.68 57.61 10.56
CA LEU A 137 68.18 57.06 11.82
C LEU A 137 66.67 56.75 11.76
N GLN A 138 65.86 57.65 11.21
CA GLN A 138 64.42 57.43 11.04
C GLN A 138 64.14 56.30 10.06
N THR A 139 64.91 56.23 8.97
CA THR A 139 64.84 55.14 7.99
C THR A 139 65.13 53.79 8.64
N PHE A 140 66.18 53.70 9.46
CA PHE A 140 66.54 52.48 10.18
C PHE A 140 65.42 52.03 11.15
N LEU A 141 64.90 52.96 11.98
CA LEU A 141 63.87 52.63 12.96
C LEU A 141 62.59 52.09 12.33
N VAL A 142 62.09 52.76 11.28
CA VAL A 142 60.86 52.32 10.63
C VAL A 142 61.08 51.03 9.82
N SER A 143 62.24 50.85 9.20
CA SER A 143 62.57 49.57 8.54
C SER A 143 62.51 48.40 9.52
N LYS A 144 63.02 48.59 10.76
CA LYS A 144 62.93 47.57 11.81
C LYS A 144 61.51 47.33 12.29
N GLN A 145 60.69 48.36 12.37
CA GLN A 145 59.26 48.21 12.70
C GLN A 145 58.52 47.41 11.62
N ILE A 146 58.77 47.69 10.34
CA ILE A 146 58.18 46.98 9.21
C ILE A 146 58.62 45.51 9.19
N GLU A 147 59.90 45.23 9.42
CA GLU A 147 60.40 43.85 9.53
C GLU A 147 59.67 43.05 10.61
N ASN A 148 59.44 43.65 11.78
CA ASN A 148 58.70 42.99 12.86
C ASN A 148 57.24 42.71 12.47
N GLU A 149 56.53 43.69 11.91
CA GLU A 149 55.12 43.51 11.48
C GLU A 149 54.98 42.50 10.33
N LEU A 150 55.98 42.39 9.45
CA LEU A 150 56.04 41.35 8.42
C LEU A 150 56.18 39.95 9.04
N MET A 151 57.05 39.78 10.04
CA MET A 151 57.19 38.51 10.77
C MET A 151 55.91 38.14 11.52
N ASP A 152 55.25 39.11 12.16
CA ASP A 152 54.00 38.88 12.88
C ASP A 152 52.85 38.51 11.93
N THR A 153 52.80 39.14 10.75
CA THR A 153 51.79 38.82 9.73
C THR A 153 52.04 37.46 9.08
N ASP A 154 53.29 37.10 8.79
CA ASP A 154 53.64 35.78 8.27
C ASP A 154 53.28 34.68 9.27
N SER A 155 53.59 34.88 10.56
CA SER A 155 53.18 33.99 11.66
C SER A 155 51.65 33.82 11.72
N LEU A 156 50.89 34.90 11.56
CA LEU A 156 49.43 34.85 11.49
C LEU A 156 48.94 34.01 10.29
N LEU A 157 49.45 34.26 9.09
CA LEU A 157 49.06 33.53 7.88
C LEU A 157 49.39 32.05 7.99
N GLN A 158 50.57 31.70 8.51
CA GLN A 158 50.97 30.32 8.76
C GLN A 158 50.04 29.66 9.79
N SER A 159 49.64 30.38 10.85
CA SER A 159 48.69 29.85 11.84
C SER A 159 47.30 29.58 11.23
N MET A 160 46.81 30.47 10.37
CA MET A 160 45.54 30.28 9.66
C MET A 160 45.60 29.12 8.67
N GLN A 161 46.71 28.96 7.95
CA GLN A 161 46.93 27.85 7.04
C GLN A 161 47.02 26.51 7.79
N TYR A 162 47.77 26.45 8.88
CA TYR A 162 47.89 25.24 9.70
C TYR A 162 46.56 24.81 10.31
N ASN A 163 45.73 25.78 10.72
CA ASN A 163 44.38 25.52 11.25
C ASN A 163 43.33 25.24 10.16
N ASN A 164 43.72 25.21 8.89
CA ASN A 164 42.84 24.98 7.74
C ASN A 164 41.69 26.01 7.66
N GLU A 165 41.92 27.23 8.14
CA GLU A 165 40.92 28.31 8.18
C GLU A 165 40.71 28.95 6.81
N LEU A 166 41.69 28.80 5.92
CA LEU A 166 41.68 29.32 4.55
C LEU A 166 41.06 28.34 3.53
N SER A 167 40.61 27.16 3.96
CA SER A 167 40.02 26.17 3.06
C SER A 167 38.63 26.58 2.59
N ASP A 168 38.28 26.26 1.34
CA ASP A 168 36.94 26.45 0.81
C ASP A 168 35.89 25.70 1.65
N VAL A 169 34.79 26.39 1.97
CA VAL A 169 33.66 25.80 2.69
C VAL A 169 32.59 25.38 1.69
N ILE A 170 32.41 24.07 1.52
CA ILE A 170 31.37 23.49 0.66
C ILE A 170 30.36 22.76 1.54
N ILE A 171 29.09 23.21 1.50
CA ILE A 171 27.98 22.52 2.17
C ILE A 171 27.27 21.64 1.13
N CYS A 172 27.15 20.34 1.40
CA CYS A 172 26.47 19.40 0.51
C CYS A 172 25.53 18.48 1.29
N LEU A 173 24.33 18.26 0.74
CA LEU A 173 23.39 17.26 1.24
C LEU A 173 23.77 15.90 0.64
N LYS A 174 24.16 14.94 1.49
CA LYS A 174 24.36 13.55 1.08
C LYS A 174 23.11 12.75 1.41
N THR A 175 22.48 12.19 0.37
CA THR A 175 21.37 11.25 0.53
C THR A 175 21.89 9.81 0.45
N ASP A 176 21.47 8.98 1.39
CA ASP A 176 21.80 7.56 1.42
C ASP A 176 21.06 6.80 0.30
N ASP A 177 21.65 5.71 -0.21
CA ASP A 177 21.06 4.85 -1.25
C ASP A 177 19.74 4.20 -0.79
N LEU A 178 19.49 4.17 0.53
CA LEU A 178 18.20 3.77 1.10
C LEU A 178 17.04 4.67 0.64
N ILE A 179 17.22 5.99 0.52
CA ILE A 179 16.16 6.90 0.04
C ILE A 179 15.85 6.63 -1.45
N LYS A 180 16.86 6.29 -2.25
CA LYS A 180 16.68 5.87 -3.65
C LYS A 180 15.85 4.58 -3.75
N ARG A 181 16.05 3.64 -2.82
CA ARG A 181 15.26 2.39 -2.74
C ARG A 181 13.83 2.61 -2.29
N VAL A 182 13.57 3.52 -1.35
CA VAL A 182 12.21 3.90 -0.94
C VAL A 182 11.45 4.45 -2.15
N ASN A 183 12.07 5.30 -2.95
CA ASN A 183 11.45 5.87 -4.16
C ASN A 183 11.03 4.80 -5.19
N GLY A 184 11.78 3.70 -5.29
CA GLY A 184 11.44 2.56 -6.17
C GLY A 184 10.35 1.62 -5.64
N ASN A 185 10.11 1.59 -4.33
CA ASN A 185 9.23 0.61 -3.67
C ASN A 185 7.85 1.15 -3.27
N ILE A 186 7.57 2.44 -3.48
CA ILE A 186 6.28 3.07 -3.15
C ILE A 186 5.09 2.35 -3.82
N SER A 187 5.29 1.72 -4.99
CA SER A 187 4.23 0.96 -5.68
C SER A 187 3.77 -0.31 -4.95
N ARG A 188 4.50 -0.80 -3.94
CA ARG A 188 4.18 -2.03 -3.18
C ARG A 188 3.57 -1.80 -1.80
N PHE A 189 3.40 -0.55 -1.37
CA PHE A 189 2.99 -0.24 0.01
C PHE A 189 1.50 -0.50 0.30
N GLY A 190 0.67 -0.70 -0.71
CA GLY A 190 -0.75 -0.99 -0.52
C GLY A 190 -1.32 -1.85 -1.63
N GLU A 191 -1.83 -3.03 -1.27
CA GLU A 191 -2.59 -3.90 -2.15
C GLU A 191 -4.01 -4.07 -1.58
N ILE A 192 -5.03 -3.81 -2.40
CA ILE A 192 -6.42 -4.10 -2.04
C ILE A 192 -6.71 -5.55 -2.44
N VAL A 193 -6.81 -6.44 -1.45
CA VAL A 193 -7.09 -7.86 -1.67
C VAL A 193 -8.57 -8.15 -1.45
N VAL A 194 -9.22 -8.84 -2.39
CA VAL A 194 -10.60 -9.32 -2.25
C VAL A 194 -10.58 -10.81 -1.94
N GLN A 195 -10.97 -11.17 -0.71
CA GLN A 195 -11.17 -12.57 -0.33
C GLN A 195 -12.64 -12.95 -0.47
N THR A 196 -12.91 -14.08 -1.11
CA THR A 196 -14.25 -14.64 -1.25
C THR A 196 -14.29 -16.06 -0.69
N SER A 197 -15.36 -16.40 0.01
CA SER A 197 -15.63 -17.76 0.49
C SER A 197 -16.90 -18.30 -0.18
N GLN A 198 -16.96 -19.62 -0.39
CA GLN A 198 -18.14 -20.26 -0.95
C GLN A 198 -19.34 -20.14 0.01
N SER A 199 -20.53 -19.93 -0.56
CA SER A 199 -21.77 -19.99 0.21
C SER A 199 -22.23 -21.43 0.41
N TYR A 200 -23.02 -21.67 1.46
CA TYR A 200 -23.65 -22.95 1.86
C TYR A 200 -24.46 -23.70 0.75
N MET A 201 -24.55 -23.15 -0.45
CA MET A 201 -25.37 -23.65 -1.57
C MET A 201 -24.79 -24.87 -2.29
N SER A 202 -23.49 -25.13 -2.16
CA SER A 202 -22.87 -26.36 -2.67
C SER A 202 -23.50 -27.63 -2.06
N LEU A 203 -23.86 -27.58 -0.77
CA LEU A 203 -24.52 -28.69 -0.04
C LEU A 203 -25.98 -28.94 -0.46
N VAL A 204 -26.70 -27.91 -0.92
CA VAL A 204 -28.12 -28.04 -1.31
C VAL A 204 -28.25 -28.71 -2.67
N ARG A 205 -27.32 -28.42 -3.60
CA ARG A 205 -27.32 -29.00 -4.95
C ARG A 205 -27.09 -30.51 -4.91
N GLU A 206 -26.23 -31.00 -4.01
CA GLU A 206 -26.05 -32.44 -3.73
C GLU A 206 -27.35 -33.08 -3.22
N LYS A 207 -28.03 -32.45 -2.26
CA LYS A 207 -29.30 -32.97 -1.72
C LYS A 207 -30.41 -33.01 -2.76
N MET A 208 -30.53 -31.98 -3.61
CA MET A 208 -31.53 -31.99 -4.69
C MET A 208 -31.26 -33.05 -5.76
N GLN A 209 -30.00 -33.29 -6.12
CA GLN A 209 -29.64 -34.37 -7.04
C GLN A 209 -29.96 -35.74 -6.44
N GLN A 210 -29.74 -35.93 -5.14
CA GLN A 210 -30.15 -37.14 -4.42
C GLN A 210 -31.68 -37.31 -4.38
N THR A 211 -32.45 -36.23 -4.21
CA THR A 211 -33.93 -36.29 -4.22
C THR A 211 -34.47 -36.55 -5.63
N GLN A 212 -33.93 -35.91 -6.67
CA GLN A 212 -34.31 -36.18 -8.07
C GLN A 212 -34.00 -37.61 -8.49
N ALA A 213 -32.87 -38.18 -8.04
CA ALA A 213 -32.54 -39.58 -8.24
C ALA A 213 -33.58 -40.51 -7.57
N LYS A 214 -34.04 -40.19 -6.36
CA LYS A 214 -35.09 -40.96 -5.66
C LYS A 214 -36.46 -40.89 -6.34
N VAL A 215 -36.87 -39.73 -6.84
CA VAL A 215 -38.15 -39.56 -7.56
C VAL A 215 -38.14 -40.26 -8.93
N ALA A 216 -37.00 -40.30 -9.60
CA ALA A 216 -36.82 -41.05 -10.86
C ALA A 216 -36.91 -42.57 -10.66
N VAL A 217 -36.59 -43.08 -9.47
CA VAL A 217 -36.74 -44.50 -9.10
C VAL A 217 -38.22 -44.84 -8.83
N VAL A 218 -38.98 -43.94 -8.20
CA VAL A 218 -40.43 -44.16 -7.93
C VAL A 218 -41.28 -44.17 -9.21
N THR A 219 -40.85 -43.47 -10.27
CA THR A 219 -41.53 -43.47 -11.58
C THR A 219 -41.15 -44.65 -12.49
N LYS A 220 -40.11 -45.41 -12.13
CA LYS A 220 -39.68 -46.64 -12.80
C LYS A 220 -39.95 -47.86 -11.92
N GLY A 221 -41.21 -48.11 -11.59
CA GLY A 221 -41.68 -49.42 -11.15
C GLY A 221 -41.21 -49.87 -9.75
N ASN A 222 -42.19 -50.27 -8.94
CA ASN A 222 -42.03 -51.49 -8.15
C ASN A 222 -41.56 -52.60 -9.11
N ASN A 223 -40.26 -52.88 -9.17
CA ASN A 223 -39.69 -54.19 -9.42
C ASN A 223 -38.19 -54.17 -9.12
N ASP A 224 -37.83 -55.09 -8.23
CA ASP A 224 -36.52 -55.70 -7.97
C ASP A 224 -35.44 -54.94 -7.16
N HIS A 225 -34.94 -55.70 -6.17
CA HIS A 225 -33.84 -55.43 -5.25
C HIS A 225 -32.50 -55.13 -5.96
N GLN A 226 -31.68 -54.23 -5.40
CA GLN A 226 -30.32 -54.51 -4.89
C GLN A 226 -29.57 -53.24 -4.44
N TYR A 227 -28.62 -53.44 -3.53
CA TYR A 227 -27.81 -52.49 -2.76
C TYR A 227 -26.94 -51.54 -3.58
N GLU A 228 -26.57 -50.38 -3.03
CA GLU A 228 -25.15 -50.08 -2.72
C GLU A 228 -24.97 -48.86 -1.79
N THR A 229 -24.18 -49.07 -0.75
CA THR A 229 -23.74 -48.06 0.22
C THR A 229 -22.52 -47.34 -0.33
N ILE A 230 -22.63 -46.06 -0.68
CA ILE A 230 -21.46 -45.24 -1.02
C ILE A 230 -21.04 -44.44 0.21
N LYS A 231 -20.00 -44.93 0.89
CA LYS A 231 -19.16 -44.16 1.82
C LYS A 231 -18.42 -43.09 1.02
N ASN A 232 -18.51 -41.82 1.43
CA ASN A 232 -17.53 -40.81 1.01
C ASN A 232 -16.78 -40.28 2.23
N LYS A 233 -15.45 -40.35 2.10
CA LYS A 233 -14.41 -39.95 3.03
C LYS A 233 -14.46 -38.45 3.27
N GLU A 234 -14.41 -38.07 4.55
CA GLU A 234 -13.99 -36.74 4.97
C GLU A 234 -12.47 -36.66 4.83
N ASP A 235 -11.96 -35.93 3.84
CA ASP A 235 -10.59 -35.42 3.89
C ASP A 235 -10.64 -34.01 4.51
N LYS A 236 -10.18 -33.96 5.76
CA LYS A 236 -9.76 -32.76 6.47
C LYS A 236 -8.50 -32.21 5.80
N ILE A 237 -8.46 -30.89 5.60
CA ILE A 237 -7.21 -30.18 5.33
C ILE A 237 -6.98 -29.26 6.53
N GLU A 238 -5.90 -29.56 7.26
CA GLU A 238 -5.17 -28.66 8.15
C GLU A 238 -4.43 -27.58 7.34
#